data_AF-A0A2D8KRM5-F1
#
_entry.id   AF-A0A2D8KRM5-F1
#
_cell.length_a   1.000
_cell.length_b   1.000
_cell.length_c   1.000
_cell.angle_alpha   90.00
_cell.angle_beta   90.00
_cell.angle_gamma   90.00
#
_symmetry.space_group_name_H-M   'P 1'
#
loop_
_entity.id
_entity.type
_entity.pdbx_description
1 polymer ?
#
loop_
_entity_poly.entity_id
_entity_poly.type
_entity_poly.pdbx_seq_one_letter_code
_entity_poly.pdbx_strand_id
1 'polypeptide(L)'
;MGNAQLSTSFYTNNHLSKVGVGYEFNEKLWSEVRFYSGTNIHGITPEVVLNYNFRRKEYYDAYIGGGLVVNYFDGIVIQAGVLIKPIQELPNLSLIIELQPLYEGGYNQMFLNGFGGLRFRF
;
A
#
# COMPACT_ATOMS: atom_id res chain seq x y z
N MET A 1 4.83 -4.56 24.08
CA MET A 1 5.60 -5.17 22.97
C MET A 1 4.60 -5.49 21.89
N GLY A 2 4.68 -4.85 20.72
CA GLY A 2 3.75 -5.11 19.61
C GLY A 2 4.16 -6.41 18.92
N ASN A 3 3.27 -7.41 18.92
CA ASN A 3 3.50 -8.64 18.17
C ASN A 3 3.48 -8.31 16.68
N ALA A 4 4.38 -8.93 15.93
CA ALA A 4 4.32 -8.84 14.49
C ALA A 4 3.02 -9.46 13.97
N GLN A 5 2.39 -8.77 13.02
CA GLN A 5 1.09 -9.17 12.46
C GLN A 5 1.23 -9.27 10.94
N LEU A 6 0.43 -10.13 10.34
CA LEU A 6 0.25 -10.18 8.90
C LEU A 6 -0.94 -9.31 8.51
N SER A 7 -0.93 -8.81 7.29
CA SER A 7 -2.07 -8.11 6.73
C SER A 7 -2.32 -8.46 5.28
N THR A 8 -3.54 -8.23 4.84
CA THR A 8 -3.91 -8.28 3.42
C THR A 8 -4.56 -6.96 3.03
N SER A 9 -4.42 -6.58 1.77
CA SER A 9 -4.95 -5.32 1.27
C SER A 9 -5.41 -5.42 -0.18
N PHE A 10 -6.32 -4.52 -0.54
CA PHE A 10 -6.76 -4.30 -1.89
C PHE A 10 -6.78 -2.81 -2.17
N TYR A 11 -6.13 -2.40 -3.26
CA TYR A 11 -6.05 -1.03 -3.73
C TYR A 11 -6.71 -0.95 -5.11
N THR A 12 -7.45 0.11 -5.39
CA THR A 12 -8.05 0.32 -6.69
C THR A 12 -8.20 1.81 -7.01
N ASN A 13 -8.12 2.12 -8.29
CA ASN A 13 -8.55 3.39 -8.86
C ASN A 13 -9.22 3.14 -10.22
N ASN A 14 -9.34 4.18 -11.05
CA ASN A 14 -9.99 4.10 -12.36
C ASN A 14 -9.21 3.28 -13.41
N HIS A 15 -7.91 3.04 -13.22
CA HIS A 15 -7.04 2.39 -14.20
C HIS A 15 -6.29 1.18 -13.66
N LEU A 16 -6.07 1.12 -12.35
CA LEU A 16 -5.15 0.19 -11.71
C LEU A 16 -5.81 -0.40 -10.48
N SER A 17 -5.51 -1.67 -10.20
CA SER A 17 -5.81 -2.31 -8.92
C SER A 17 -4.67 -3.20 -8.48
N LYS A 18 -4.52 -3.38 -7.17
CA LYS A 18 -3.44 -4.15 -6.55
C LYS A 18 -3.98 -4.98 -5.40
N VAL A 19 -3.42 -6.17 -5.19
CA VAL A 19 -3.64 -6.98 -3.98
C VAL A 19 -2.33 -7.07 -3.23
N GLY A 20 -2.35 -6.83 -1.91
CA GLY A 20 -1.15 -6.81 -1.09
C GLY A 20 -1.16 -7.79 0.07
N VAL A 21 0.03 -8.28 0.43
CA VAL A 21 0.30 -9.00 1.67
C VAL A 21 1.34 -8.21 2.45
N GLY A 22 0.97 -7.81 3.67
CA GLY A 22 1.75 -6.95 4.53
C GLY A 22 2.30 -7.67 5.75
N TYR A 23 3.35 -7.10 6.32
CA TYR A 23 3.95 -7.50 7.58
C TYR A 23 4.24 -6.27 8.44
N GLU A 24 3.66 -6.27 9.63
CA GLU A 24 3.80 -5.23 10.63
C GLU A 24 4.97 -5.56 11.56
N PHE A 25 6.11 -4.91 11.36
CA PHE A 25 7.27 -5.09 12.25
C PHE A 25 7.00 -4.55 13.65
N ASN A 26 6.27 -3.44 13.71
CA ASN A 26 5.79 -2.82 14.93
C ASN A 26 4.67 -1.84 14.62
N GLU A 27 4.24 -1.14 15.65
CA GLU A 27 3.21 -0.10 15.62
C GLU A 27 3.46 1.05 14.61
N LYS A 28 4.73 1.34 14.28
CA LYS A 28 5.13 2.42 13.38
C LYS A 28 5.56 1.94 12.01
N LEU A 29 6.25 0.80 11.92
CA LEU A 29 6.89 0.34 10.70
C LEU A 29 6.23 -0.94 10.17
N TRP A 30 5.88 -0.94 8.89
CA TRP A 30 5.32 -2.09 8.20
C TRP A 30 5.77 -2.12 6.75
N SER A 31 5.88 -3.31 6.18
CA SER A 31 6.19 -3.51 4.76
C SER A 31 5.04 -4.26 4.09
N GLU A 32 4.93 -4.12 2.77
CA GLU A 32 3.91 -4.80 1.99
C GLU A 32 4.45 -5.14 0.60
N VAL A 33 4.16 -6.36 0.15
CA VAL A 33 4.32 -6.78 -1.24
C VAL A 33 2.95 -6.75 -1.89
N ARG A 34 2.83 -5.99 -2.98
CA ARG A 34 1.62 -5.74 -3.74
C ARG A 34 1.78 -6.30 -5.14
N PHE A 35 0.73 -6.84 -5.70
CA PHE A 35 0.70 -7.31 -7.08
C PHE A 35 -0.38 -6.57 -7.84
N TYR A 36 -0.01 -5.95 -8.97
CA TYR A 36 -0.98 -5.36 -9.87
C TYR A 36 -1.89 -6.44 -10.46
N SER A 37 -3.20 -6.22 -10.38
CA SER A 37 -4.21 -7.14 -10.88
C SER A 37 -4.62 -6.80 -12.32
N GLY A 38 -5.39 -7.68 -12.97
CA GLY A 38 -5.81 -7.51 -14.37
C GLY A 38 -4.68 -7.73 -15.38
N THR A 39 -3.58 -8.35 -14.96
CA THR A 39 -2.42 -8.66 -15.80
C THR A 39 -2.42 -10.15 -16.20
N ASN A 40 -1.76 -10.48 -17.31
CA ASN A 40 -1.46 -11.87 -17.64
C ASN A 40 -0.23 -12.36 -16.85
N ILE A 41 0.10 -13.65 -16.93
CA ILE A 41 1.21 -14.24 -16.16
C ILE A 41 2.58 -13.59 -16.46
N HIS A 42 2.78 -13.06 -17.68
CA HIS A 42 3.99 -12.35 -18.07
C HIS A 42 4.01 -10.89 -17.60
N GLY A 43 2.84 -10.31 -17.31
CA GLY A 43 2.66 -8.94 -16.85
C GLY A 43 2.53 -8.80 -15.33
N ILE A 44 2.76 -9.87 -14.56
CA ILE A 44 2.77 -9.80 -13.09
C ILE A 44 3.79 -8.74 -12.67
N THR A 45 3.29 -7.69 -12.05
CA THR A 45 4.07 -6.51 -11.70
C THR A 45 4.04 -6.37 -10.19
N PRO A 46 5.04 -6.90 -9.48
CA PRO A 46 5.14 -6.76 -8.04
C PRO A 46 5.67 -5.37 -7.64
N GLU A 47 5.14 -4.84 -6.56
CA GLU A 47 5.56 -3.61 -5.89
C GLU A 47 5.85 -3.95 -4.42
N VAL A 48 7.04 -3.62 -3.93
CA VAL A 48 7.41 -3.78 -2.52
C VAL A 48 7.58 -2.41 -1.89
N VAL A 49 6.94 -2.16 -0.75
CA VAL A 49 6.92 -0.86 -0.08
C VAL A 49 7.24 -0.99 1.40
N LEU A 50 7.96 -0.01 1.94
CA LEU A 50 8.16 0.18 3.36
C LEU A 50 7.44 1.45 3.80
N ASN A 51 6.66 1.34 4.88
CA ASN A 51 5.77 2.40 5.34
C ASN A 51 5.99 2.71 6.82
N TYR A 52 5.93 4.00 7.13
CA TYR A 52 6.07 4.55 8.47
C TYR A 52 4.82 5.34 8.87
N ASN A 53 4.13 4.87 9.92
CA ASN A 53 3.00 5.55 10.53
C ASN A 53 3.49 6.72 11.39
N PHE A 54 3.49 7.92 10.81
CA PHE A 54 3.92 9.13 11.52
C PHE A 54 2.85 9.68 12.47
N ARG A 55 1.59 9.32 12.28
CA ARG A 55 0.50 9.73 13.17
C ARG A 55 -0.49 8.59 13.35
N ARG A 56 -0.79 8.24 14.60
CA ARG A 56 -1.74 7.19 14.95
C ARG A 56 -2.78 7.72 15.90
N LYS A 57 -4.03 7.47 15.58
CA LYS A 57 -5.22 7.90 16.31
C LYS A 57 -6.21 6.74 16.38
N GLU A 58 -7.20 6.91 17.24
CA GLU A 58 -8.29 5.95 17.44
C GLU A 58 -8.97 5.59 16.12
N TYR A 59 -9.31 6.59 15.30
CA TYR A 59 -10.06 6.44 14.06
C TYR A 59 -9.23 6.34 12.79
N TYR A 60 -7.93 6.66 12.85
CA TYR A 60 -7.08 6.61 11.67
C TYR A 60 -5.60 6.50 12.00
N ASP A 61 -4.84 5.93 11.08
CA ASP A 61 -3.39 5.98 11.05
C ASP A 61 -2.95 6.67 9.75
N ALA A 62 -2.08 7.67 9.82
CA ALA A 62 -1.48 8.32 8.66
C ALA A 62 -0.03 7.86 8.49
N TYR A 63 0.34 7.58 7.24
CA TYR A 63 1.63 7.00 6.90
C TYR A 63 2.26 7.67 5.68
N ILE A 64 3.58 7.56 5.64
CA ILE A 64 4.39 7.82 4.44
C ILE A 64 5.22 6.58 4.17
N GLY A 65 5.61 6.37 2.92
CA GLY A 65 6.42 5.23 2.55
C GLY A 65 7.04 5.40 1.18
N GLY A 66 7.77 4.37 0.79
CA GLY A 66 8.32 4.26 -0.55
C GLY A 66 8.80 2.86 -0.81
N GLY A 67 9.09 2.60 -2.07
CA GLY A 67 9.30 1.25 -2.54
C GLY A 67 9.75 1.17 -3.98
N LEU A 68 9.77 -0.05 -4.49
CA LEU A 68 10.15 -0.39 -5.85
C LEU A 68 9.03 -1.19 -6.50
N VAL A 69 8.77 -0.92 -7.77
CA VAL A 69 7.92 -1.72 -8.64
C VAL A 69 8.75 -2.23 -9.80
N VAL A 70 8.53 -3.48 -10.23
CA VAL A 70 9.29 -4.10 -11.32
C VAL A 70 8.38 -4.82 -12.31
N ASN A 71 8.85 -4.99 -13.55
CA ASN A 71 8.16 -5.55 -14.72
C ASN A 71 7.41 -4.49 -15.57
N TYR A 72 6.07 -4.49 -15.61
CA TYR A 72 5.33 -3.58 -16.49
C TYR A 72 5.53 -2.11 -16.12
N PHE A 73 5.56 -1.84 -14.81
CA PHE A 73 6.15 -0.63 -14.26
C PHE A 73 7.50 -1.00 -13.67
N ASP A 74 8.54 -0.25 -14.00
CA ASP A 74 9.87 -0.44 -13.44
C ASP A 74 10.37 0.88 -12.86
N GLY A 75 10.40 0.99 -11.53
CA GLY A 75 10.73 2.26 -10.92
C GLY A 75 10.51 2.38 -9.43
N ILE A 76 10.56 3.64 -8.96
CA ILE A 76 10.48 3.99 -7.55
C ILE A 76 9.10 4.57 -7.26
N VAL A 77 8.47 4.04 -6.21
CA VAL A 77 7.23 4.59 -5.67
C VAL A 77 7.50 5.34 -4.38
N ILE A 78 6.81 6.45 -4.21
CA ILE A 78 6.70 7.16 -2.94
C ILE A 78 5.21 7.23 -2.64
N GLN A 79 4.82 7.08 -1.38
CA GLN A 79 3.41 7.14 -1.01
C GLN A 79 3.19 7.93 0.27
N ALA A 80 2.03 8.56 0.34
CA ALA A 80 1.48 9.13 1.55
C ALA A 80 -0.01 8.77 1.61
N GLY A 81 -0.47 8.30 2.76
CA GLY A 81 -1.84 7.83 2.86
C GLY A 81 -2.40 7.83 4.28
N VAL A 82 -3.67 7.46 4.36
CA VAL A 82 -4.42 7.30 5.59
C VAL A 82 -5.14 5.97 5.58
N LEU A 83 -5.05 5.25 6.70
CA LEU A 83 -5.82 4.07 7.03
C LEU A 83 -6.92 4.48 7.99
N ILE A 84 -8.15 4.58 7.53
CA ILE A 84 -9.32 4.95 8.33
C ILE A 84 -9.92 3.68 8.93
N LYS A 85 -10.23 3.65 10.22
CA LYS A 85 -10.86 2.51 10.92
C LYS A 85 -12.35 2.78 11.05
N PRO A 86 -13.19 2.31 10.11
CA PRO A 86 -14.58 2.75 10.02
C PRO A 86 -15.48 2.15 11.10
N ILE A 87 -15.11 0.99 11.66
CA ILE A 87 -15.91 0.22 12.61
C ILE A 87 -15.07 0.04 13.88
N GLN A 88 -15.55 0.57 15.01
CA GLN A 88 -14.81 0.53 16.27
C GLN A 88 -14.66 -0.90 16.79
N GLU A 89 -15.66 -1.74 16.55
CA GLU A 89 -15.72 -3.15 16.92
C GLU A 89 -14.83 -4.03 16.02
N LEU A 90 -14.35 -3.51 14.88
CA LEU A 90 -13.48 -4.22 13.94
C LEU A 90 -12.22 -3.38 13.61
N PRO A 91 -11.35 -3.11 14.60
CA PRO A 91 -10.17 -2.24 14.43
C PRO A 91 -9.09 -2.83 13.49
N ASN A 92 -9.28 -4.09 13.09
CA ASN A 92 -8.44 -4.79 12.14
C ASN A 92 -8.76 -4.43 10.69
N LEU A 93 -9.99 -3.97 10.41
CA LEU A 93 -10.40 -3.48 9.10
C LEU A 93 -10.08 -1.98 8.97
N SER A 94 -9.52 -1.59 7.84
CA SER A 94 -9.27 -0.19 7.52
C SER A 94 -9.59 0.13 6.07
N LEU A 95 -10.14 1.31 5.81
CA LEU A 95 -10.23 1.91 4.49
C LEU A 95 -8.92 2.60 4.16
N ILE A 96 -8.48 2.50 2.92
CA ILE A 96 -7.24 3.09 2.43
C ILE A 96 -7.58 4.29 1.55
N ILE A 97 -6.88 5.40 1.79
CA ILE A 97 -6.73 6.50 0.83
C ILE A 97 -5.23 6.76 0.70
N GLU A 98 -4.66 6.57 -0.48
CA GLU A 98 -3.21 6.67 -0.73
C GLU A 98 -2.96 7.54 -1.97
N LEU A 99 -2.06 8.52 -1.85
CA LEU A 99 -1.44 9.20 -2.97
C LEU A 99 -0.07 8.56 -3.21
N GLN A 100 0.17 8.07 -4.42
CA GLN A 100 1.35 7.31 -4.79
C GLN A 100 1.98 7.87 -6.09
N PRO A 101 2.87 8.88 -6.00
CA PRO A 101 3.81 9.16 -7.07
C PRO A 101 4.67 7.94 -7.43
N LEU A 102 4.78 7.66 -8.73
CA LEU A 102 5.65 6.65 -9.31
C LEU A 102 6.55 7.35 -10.33
N TYR A 103 7.86 7.23 -10.15
CA TYR A 103 8.82 7.54 -11.20
C TYR A 103 9.19 6.25 -11.92
N GLU A 104 8.77 6.13 -13.18
CA GLU A 104 9.02 4.98 -14.02
C GLU A 104 10.28 5.23 -14.86
N GLY A 105 11.26 4.36 -14.69
CA GLY A 105 12.61 4.52 -15.22
C GLY A 105 12.74 4.20 -16.71
N GLY A 106 11.95 3.26 -17.24
CA GLY A 106 12.02 2.84 -18.63
C GLY A 106 11.60 3.92 -19.63
N TYR A 107 10.62 4.74 -19.26
CA TYR A 107 10.06 5.82 -20.04
C TYR A 107 10.48 7.21 -19.53
N ASN A 108 11.17 7.29 -18.39
CA ASN A 108 11.54 8.54 -17.71
C ASN A 108 10.31 9.43 -17.46
N GLN A 109 9.23 8.82 -16.97
CA GLN A 109 7.93 9.47 -16.74
C GLN A 109 7.52 9.42 -15.28
N MET A 110 6.84 10.48 -14.84
CA MET A 110 6.18 10.50 -13.54
C MET A 110 4.69 10.23 -13.69
N PHE A 111 4.18 9.28 -12.92
CA PHE A 111 2.77 9.01 -12.75
C PHE A 111 2.34 9.44 -11.36
N LEU A 112 1.25 10.18 -11.26
CA LEU A 112 0.62 10.53 -9.99
C LEU A 112 -0.65 9.72 -9.83
N ASN A 113 -0.61 8.70 -8.98
CA ASN A 113 -1.76 7.83 -8.75
C ASN A 113 -2.42 8.13 -7.41
N GLY A 114 -3.75 8.21 -7.39
CA GLY A 114 -4.54 8.12 -6.18
C GLY A 114 -5.19 6.74 -6.10
N PHE A 115 -5.18 6.12 -4.92
CA PHE A 115 -5.83 4.83 -4.66
C PHE A 115 -6.81 4.93 -3.50
N GLY A 116 -7.94 4.26 -3.66
CA GLY A 116 -8.84 3.87 -2.57
C GLY A 116 -8.72 2.36 -2.32
N GLY A 117 -9.07 1.89 -1.13
CA GLY A 117 -8.91 0.47 -0.85
C GLY A 117 -9.37 -0.01 0.51
N LEU A 118 -9.05 -1.26 0.80
CA LEU A 118 -9.30 -1.95 2.06
C LEU A 118 -8.03 -2.62 2.54
N ARG A 119 -7.81 -2.62 3.86
CA ARG A 119 -6.77 -3.38 4.53
C ARG A 119 -7.36 -4.15 5.70
N PHE A 120 -6.92 -5.38 5.89
CA PHE A 120 -7.26 -6.22 7.04
C PHE A 120 -5.99 -6.72 7.72
N ARG A 121 -5.91 -6.60 9.05
CA ARG A 121 -4.79 -7.08 9.87
C ARG A 121 -5.20 -8.32 10.67
N PHE A 122 -4.34 -9.33 10.73
CA PHE A 122 -4.58 -10.59 11.44
C PHE A 122 -4.00 -10.57 12.86
#